data_AF-A0A916TRE6-F1
#
_entry.id   AF-A0A916TRE6-F1
#
_cell.length_a   1.000
_cell.length_b   1.000
_cell.length_c   1.000
_cell.angle_alpha   90.00
_cell.angle_beta   90.00
_cell.angle_gamma   90.00
#
_symmetry.space_group_name_H-M   'P 1'
#
loop_
_entity.id
_entity.type
_entity.pdbx_description
1 polymer ?
#
loop_
_entity_poly.entity_id
_entity_poly.type
_entity_poly.pdbx_seq_one_letter_code
_entity_poly.pdbx_strand_id
1 'polypeptide(L)'
;MALFKRSGYWKDVHPTGMIADFKAVWKQAGHNRWRIAVVSAACTFAVFYVMFQQEGKGPQPPLKVTYISTLPAHRSDAEIIASNVENQKRKEAVNRIIAERDKEVRDVYKTIGRMSGMDVDEITRQAEAEKAAEEAARREAGRPLPNGVTSVEQAEAAQNEAGR
;
A
#
# COMPACT_ATOMS: atom_id res chain seq x y z
N MET A 1 -34.31 35.37 -34.65
CA MET A 1 -33.42 34.18 -34.65
C MET A 1 -33.87 33.25 -33.54
N ALA A 2 -34.33 32.04 -33.87
CA ALA A 2 -34.80 31.07 -32.89
C ALA A 2 -33.60 30.43 -32.16
N LEU A 3 -33.44 30.74 -30.87
CA LEU A 3 -32.26 30.41 -30.07
C LEU A 3 -32.17 28.94 -29.59
N PHE A 4 -33.06 28.05 -30.02
CA PHE A 4 -32.98 26.63 -29.66
C PHE A 4 -33.35 25.74 -30.84
N LYS A 5 -32.33 25.08 -31.42
CA LYS A 5 -32.52 23.98 -32.37
C LYS A 5 -33.04 22.78 -31.56
N ARG A 6 -34.34 22.47 -31.63
CA ARG A 6 -34.91 21.26 -31.02
C ARG A 6 -34.15 20.05 -31.57
N SER A 7 -33.42 19.33 -30.71
CA SER A 7 -32.81 18.06 -31.12
C SER A 7 -33.92 17.06 -31.46
N GLY A 8 -33.63 16.10 -32.36
CA GLY A 8 -34.64 15.19 -32.93
C GLY A 8 -35.48 14.44 -31.87
N TYR A 9 -34.91 14.19 -30.69
CA TYR A 9 -35.59 13.58 -29.55
C TYR A 9 -36.76 14.40 -28.97
N TRP A 10 -36.77 15.73 -29.16
CA TRP A 10 -37.82 16.62 -28.64
C TRP A 10 -38.86 17.00 -29.69
N LYS A 11 -38.80 16.38 -30.88
CA LYS A 11 -39.74 16.65 -31.96
C LYS A 11 -41.15 16.13 -31.64
N ASP A 12 -41.22 15.00 -30.94
CA ASP A 12 -42.47 14.31 -30.60
C ASP A 12 -42.90 14.53 -29.14
N VAL A 13 -42.11 15.28 -28.36
CA VAL A 13 -42.43 15.64 -26.98
C VAL A 13 -43.32 16.87 -26.98
N HIS A 14 -44.60 16.69 -26.65
CA HIS A 14 -45.56 17.77 -26.49
C HIS A 14 -45.79 18.05 -24.99
N PRO A 15 -45.22 19.12 -24.42
CA PRO A 15 -45.31 19.42 -22.98
C PRO A 15 -46.76 19.57 -22.51
N THR A 16 -47.63 20.09 -23.36
CA THR A 16 -49.06 20.23 -23.11
C THR A 16 -49.77 18.89 -23.04
N GLY A 17 -49.38 17.92 -23.89
CA GLY A 17 -49.90 16.55 -23.89
C GLY A 17 -49.51 15.79 -22.62
N MET A 18 -48.26 15.94 -22.16
CA MET A 18 -47.79 15.30 -20.92
C MET A 18 -48.57 15.76 -19.69
N ILE A 19 -48.88 17.06 -19.59
CA ILE A 19 -49.68 17.60 -18.49
C ILE A 19 -51.13 17.12 -18.57
N ALA A 20 -51.70 17.03 -19.77
CA ALA A 20 -53.05 16.52 -19.98
C ALA A 20 -53.17 15.03 -19.57
N ASP A 21 -52.19 14.23 -19.97
CA ASP A 21 -52.10 12.81 -19.61
C ASP A 21 -51.95 12.62 -18.09
N PHE A 22 -51.04 13.38 -17.46
CA PHE A 22 -50.91 13.38 -16.00
C PHE A 22 -52.22 13.75 -15.29
N LYS A 23 -52.95 14.76 -15.77
CA LYS A 23 -54.26 15.14 -15.21
C LYS A 23 -55.29 14.02 -15.36
N ALA A 24 -55.28 13.28 -16.47
CA ALA A 24 -56.18 12.16 -16.70
C ALA A 24 -55.89 11.01 -15.72
N VAL A 25 -54.62 10.59 -15.60
CA VAL A 25 -54.17 9.56 -14.65
C VAL A 25 -54.46 9.97 -13.21
N TRP A 26 -54.20 11.23 -12.86
CA TRP A 26 -54.46 11.77 -11.51
C TRP A 26 -55.95 11.71 -11.12
N LYS A 27 -56.85 11.94 -12.09
CA LYS A 27 -58.29 11.78 -11.88
C LYS A 27 -58.68 10.30 -11.72
N GLN A 28 -58.04 9.38 -12.44
CA GLN A 28 -58.29 7.94 -12.36
C GLN A 28 -57.78 7.28 -11.08
N ALA A 29 -56.77 7.86 -10.41
CA ALA A 29 -56.12 7.31 -9.21
C ALA A 29 -57.02 7.17 -7.95
N GLY A 30 -58.33 7.44 -8.06
CA GLY A 30 -59.31 7.17 -7.01
C GLY A 30 -59.19 8.08 -5.78
N HIS A 31 -59.87 7.70 -4.69
CA HIS A 31 -59.95 8.51 -3.46
C HIS A 31 -58.61 8.62 -2.72
N ASN A 32 -57.77 7.57 -2.76
CA ASN A 32 -56.52 7.51 -2.01
C ASN A 32 -55.33 8.23 -2.68
N ARG A 33 -55.52 8.89 -3.82
CA ARG A 33 -54.45 9.54 -4.60
C ARG A 33 -53.54 10.46 -3.77
N TRP A 34 -54.11 11.23 -2.85
CA TRP A 34 -53.35 12.12 -1.96
C TRP A 34 -52.51 11.37 -0.92
N ARG A 35 -53.02 10.25 -0.39
CA ARG A 35 -52.27 9.43 0.58
C ARG A 35 -51.03 8.82 -0.07
N ILE A 36 -51.21 8.26 -1.26
CA ILE A 36 -50.11 7.65 -2.03
C ILE A 36 -49.08 8.71 -2.42
N ALA A 37 -49.53 9.88 -2.89
CA ALA A 37 -48.65 10.98 -3.27
C ALA A 37 -47.85 11.54 -2.09
N VAL A 38 -48.47 11.65 -0.90
CA VAL A 38 -47.76 12.11 0.30
C VAL A 38 -46.72 11.09 0.75
N VAL A 39 -47.05 9.79 0.72
CA VAL A 39 -46.09 8.73 1.10
C VAL A 39 -44.92 8.68 0.12
N SER A 40 -45.16 8.74 -1.19
CA SER A 40 -44.08 8.73 -2.18
C SER A 40 -43.19 9.97 -2.09
N ALA A 41 -43.78 11.15 -1.87
CA ALA A 41 -43.04 12.39 -1.63
C ALA A 41 -42.21 12.30 -0.34
N ALA A 42 -42.75 11.75 0.74
CA ALA A 42 -42.04 11.59 2.01
C ALA A 42 -40.83 10.65 1.87
N CYS A 43 -40.98 9.50 1.20
CA CYS A 43 -39.86 8.60 0.92
C CYS A 43 -38.76 9.29 0.11
N THR A 44 -39.15 10.03 -0.93
CA THR A 44 -38.20 10.75 -1.79
C THR A 44 -37.47 11.83 -0.99
N PHE A 45 -38.22 12.65 -0.24
CA PHE A 45 -37.66 13.71 0.57
C PHE A 45 -36.72 13.17 1.66
N ALA A 46 -37.05 12.04 2.30
CA ALA A 46 -36.20 11.42 3.31
C ALA A 46 -34.81 11.05 2.76
N VAL A 47 -34.76 10.47 1.55
CA VAL A 47 -33.48 10.14 0.89
C VAL A 47 -32.67 11.41 0.62
N PHE A 48 -33.28 12.41 -0.01
CA PHE A 48 -32.59 13.66 -0.33
C PHE A 48 -32.17 14.44 0.93
N TYR A 49 -32.96 14.39 2.00
CA TYR A 49 -32.65 15.03 3.27
C TYR A 49 -31.41 14.41 3.93
N VAL A 50 -31.29 13.08 3.91
CA VAL A 50 -30.10 12.38 4.40
C VAL A 50 -28.88 12.70 3.53
N MET A 51 -29.04 12.72 2.21
CA MET A 51 -27.95 13.07 1.29
C MET A 51 -27.49 14.51 1.48
N PHE A 52 -28.41 15.45 1.68
CA PHE A 52 -28.11 16.86 1.88
C PHE A 52 -27.31 17.11 3.16
N GLN A 53 -27.53 16.32 4.21
CA GLN A 53 -26.78 16.42 5.46
C GLN A 53 -25.38 15.81 5.41
N GLN A 54 -25.10 14.96 4.43
CA GLN A 54 -23.77 14.37 4.27
C GLN A 54 -22.84 15.37 3.58
N GLU A 55 -22.40 16.36 4.34
CA GLU A 55 -21.23 17.15 3.96
C GLU A 55 -19.98 16.27 4.11
N GLY A 56 -19.22 16.12 3.02
CA GLY A 56 -17.92 15.45 3.03
C GLY A 56 -16.94 16.21 3.93
N LYS A 57 -16.87 15.85 5.21
CA LYS A 57 -15.98 16.47 6.19
C LYS A 57 -14.52 16.08 5.94
N GLY A 58 -13.84 16.87 5.13
CA GLY A 58 -12.37 17.02 5.10
C GLY A 58 -11.56 15.73 4.94
N PRO A 59 -10.22 15.83 4.86
CA PRO A 59 -9.37 14.67 5.02
C PRO A 59 -9.60 14.08 6.42
N GLN A 60 -9.76 12.75 6.52
CA GLN A 60 -9.87 12.06 7.81
C GLN A 60 -8.79 12.54 8.79
N PRO A 61 -9.15 12.77 10.07
CA PRO A 61 -8.17 13.17 11.08
C PRO A 61 -7.03 12.13 11.11
N PRO A 62 -5.77 12.57 11.27
CA PRO A 62 -4.63 11.65 11.29
C PRO A 62 -4.84 10.58 12.36
N LEU A 63 -4.40 9.36 12.06
CA LEU A 63 -4.49 8.24 12.99
C LEU A 63 -3.83 8.61 14.33
N LYS A 64 -4.48 8.24 15.44
CA LYS A 64 -3.87 8.33 16.76
C LYS A 64 -2.83 7.21 16.89
N VAL A 65 -1.55 7.55 16.82
CA VAL A 65 -0.44 6.60 17.04
C VAL A 65 -0.05 6.62 18.52
N THR A 66 -0.24 5.50 19.21
CA THR A 66 0.27 5.30 20.57
C THR A 66 1.61 4.58 20.49
N TYR A 67 2.69 5.29 20.84
CA TYR A 67 4.01 4.69 20.95
C TYR A 67 4.17 3.98 22.30
N ILE A 68 4.59 2.72 22.27
CA ILE A 68 4.97 1.95 23.46
C ILE A 68 6.50 1.89 23.46
N SER A 69 7.16 2.66 24.32
CA SER A 69 8.62 2.59 24.46
C SER A 69 8.99 1.41 25.35
N THR A 70 9.79 0.49 24.82
CA THR A 70 10.34 -0.65 25.58
C THR A 70 11.65 -0.29 26.28
N LEU A 71 12.21 0.89 25.99
CA LEU A 71 13.49 1.34 26.51
C LEU A 71 13.29 2.59 27.39
N PRO A 72 14.06 2.75 28.48
CA PRO A 72 13.98 3.95 29.31
C PRO A 72 14.32 5.19 28.50
N ALA A 73 13.51 6.24 28.65
CA ALA A 73 13.62 7.49 27.90
C ALA A 73 14.88 8.32 28.24
N HIS A 74 15.51 8.03 29.38
CA HIS A 74 16.65 8.80 29.91
C HIS A 74 17.91 7.95 30.08
N ARG A 75 18.10 6.92 29.25
CA ARG A 75 19.37 6.18 29.25
C ARG A 75 20.51 7.07 28.79
N SER A 76 21.63 6.97 29.46
CA SER A 76 22.88 7.60 29.05
C SER A 76 23.49 6.88 27.84
N ASP A 77 24.31 7.58 27.08
CA ASP A 77 25.05 7.01 25.94
C ASP A 77 25.93 5.82 26.37
N ALA A 78 26.51 5.89 27.58
CA ALA A 78 27.31 4.81 28.13
C ALA A 78 26.49 3.52 28.33
N GLU A 79 25.26 3.63 28.84
CA GLU A 79 24.35 2.49 29.01
C GLU A 79 23.87 1.94 27.65
N ILE A 80 23.67 2.80 26.66
CA ILE A 80 23.32 2.40 25.29
C ILE A 80 24.46 1.58 24.68
N ILE A 81 25.70 2.08 24.77
CA ILE A 81 26.88 1.39 24.24
C ILE A 81 27.06 0.04 24.95
N ALA A 82 26.95 0.00 26.28
CA ALA A 82 27.08 -1.23 27.04
C ALA A 82 26.03 -2.28 26.61
N SER A 83 24.77 -1.88 26.49
CA SER A 83 23.69 -2.76 26.03
C SER A 83 23.90 -3.24 24.59
N ASN A 84 24.39 -2.37 23.71
CA ASN A 84 24.69 -2.74 22.33
C ASN A 84 25.84 -3.75 22.24
N VAL A 85 26.92 -3.56 23.01
CA VAL A 85 28.05 -4.49 23.05
C VAL A 85 27.62 -5.86 23.57
N GLU A 86 26.80 -5.90 24.62
CA GLU A 86 26.27 -7.16 25.14
C GLU A 86 25.39 -7.87 24.10
N ASN A 87 24.49 -7.13 23.47
CA ASN A 87 23.64 -7.66 22.40
C ASN A 87 24.47 -8.18 21.22
N GLN A 88 25.55 -7.48 20.86
CA GLN A 88 26.44 -7.89 19.78
C GLN A 88 27.15 -9.20 20.13
N LYS A 89 27.66 -9.34 21.35
CA LYS A 89 28.26 -10.60 21.83
C LYS A 89 27.27 -11.77 21.77
N ARG A 90 26.03 -11.55 22.20
CA ARG A 90 24.96 -12.58 22.13
C ARG A 90 24.67 -12.97 20.68
N LYS A 91 24.52 -11.99 19.79
CA LYS A 91 24.31 -12.23 18.35
C LYS A 91 25.46 -13.02 17.74
N GLU A 92 26.70 -12.63 18.03
CA GLU A 92 27.89 -13.32 17.53
C GLU A 92 27.99 -14.75 18.04
N ALA A 93 27.64 -15.00 19.32
CA ALA A 93 27.61 -16.35 19.87
C ALA A 93 26.57 -17.23 19.15
N VAL A 94 25.35 -16.72 18.95
CA VAL A 94 24.28 -17.43 18.24
C VAL A 94 24.66 -17.67 16.77
N ASN A 95 25.18 -16.66 16.09
CA ASN A 95 25.60 -16.77 14.69
C ASN A 95 26.71 -17.81 14.51
N ARG A 96 27.61 -17.96 15.48
CA ARG A 96 28.66 -18.98 15.44
C ARG A 96 28.08 -20.39 15.49
N ILE A 97 27.13 -20.61 16.41
CA ILE A 97 26.42 -21.89 16.53
C ILE A 97 25.64 -22.19 15.24
N ILE A 98 24.91 -21.22 14.69
CA ILE A 98 24.18 -21.39 13.43
C ILE A 98 25.15 -21.73 12.30
N ALA A 99 26.28 -21.03 12.19
CA ALA A 99 27.27 -21.28 11.15
C ALA A 99 27.90 -22.69 11.25
N GLU A 100 28.10 -23.21 12.46
CA GLU A 100 28.53 -24.59 12.70
C GLU A 100 27.45 -25.58 12.25
N ARG A 101 26.19 -25.37 12.64
CA ARG A 101 25.07 -26.22 12.22
C ARG A 101 24.85 -26.20 10.71
N ASP A 102 24.94 -25.04 10.08
CA ASP A 102 24.79 -24.91 8.64
C ASP A 102 25.91 -25.64 7.89
N LYS A 103 27.13 -25.67 8.45
CA LYS A 103 28.23 -26.49 7.89
C LYS A 103 27.89 -27.97 8.00
N GLU A 104 27.51 -28.45 9.18
CA GLU A 104 27.11 -29.84 9.40
C GLU A 104 25.99 -30.27 8.44
N VAL A 105 24.95 -29.46 8.33
CA VAL A 105 23.80 -29.72 7.44
C VAL A 105 24.26 -29.80 5.99
N ARG A 106 25.06 -28.84 5.51
CA ARG A 106 25.60 -28.88 4.14
C ARG A 106 26.42 -30.15 3.90
N ASP A 107 27.27 -30.55 4.84
CA ASP A 107 28.12 -31.73 4.70
C ASP A 107 27.31 -33.04 4.65
N VAL A 108 26.23 -33.13 5.44
CA VAL A 108 25.26 -34.23 5.36
C VAL A 108 24.60 -34.28 3.98
N TYR A 109 24.09 -33.16 3.47
CA TYR A 109 23.46 -33.11 2.15
C TYR A 109 24.44 -33.44 1.01
N LYS A 110 25.69 -32.94 1.09
CA LYS A 110 26.75 -33.30 0.14
C LYS A 110 27.06 -34.80 0.15
N THR A 111 27.00 -35.43 1.31
CA THR A 111 27.21 -36.88 1.45
C THR A 111 26.06 -37.68 0.83
N ILE A 112 24.81 -37.28 1.10
CA ILE A 112 23.62 -37.90 0.51
C ILE A 112 23.62 -37.76 -1.02
N GLY A 113 23.98 -36.58 -1.55
CA GLY A 113 24.09 -36.33 -2.99
C GLY A 113 25.11 -37.26 -3.65
N ARG A 114 26.31 -37.38 -3.05
CA ARG A 114 27.34 -38.31 -3.54
C ARG A 114 26.88 -39.76 -3.53
N MET A 115 26.23 -40.20 -2.45
CA MET A 115 25.66 -41.56 -2.36
C MET A 115 24.55 -41.82 -3.38
N SER A 116 23.83 -40.79 -3.78
CA SER A 116 22.76 -40.88 -4.78
C SER A 116 23.28 -40.82 -6.23
N GLY A 117 24.60 -40.77 -6.43
CA GLY A 117 25.23 -40.72 -7.75
C GLY A 117 25.34 -39.33 -8.37
N MET A 118 25.16 -38.25 -7.59
CA MET A 118 25.31 -36.86 -8.05
C MET A 118 26.75 -36.38 -7.89
N ASP A 119 27.28 -35.68 -8.90
CA ASP A 119 28.60 -35.01 -8.82
C ASP A 119 28.49 -33.67 -8.06
N VAL A 120 28.62 -33.76 -6.75
CA VAL A 120 28.49 -32.62 -5.83
C VAL A 120 29.69 -31.65 -5.93
N ASP A 121 30.86 -32.13 -6.34
CA ASP A 121 32.07 -31.33 -6.41
C ASP A 121 32.04 -30.42 -7.64
N GLU A 122 31.57 -30.94 -8.77
CA GLU A 122 31.30 -30.12 -9.95
C GLU A 122 30.24 -29.05 -9.69
N ILE A 123 29.12 -29.42 -9.04
CA ILE A 123 28.05 -28.48 -8.69
C ILE A 123 28.56 -27.38 -7.74
N THR A 124 29.38 -27.74 -6.74
CA THR A 124 29.96 -26.77 -5.81
C THR A 124 30.85 -25.76 -6.54
N ARG A 125 31.72 -26.25 -7.44
CA ARG A 125 32.62 -25.40 -8.24
C ARG A 125 31.86 -24.44 -9.16
N GLN A 126 30.82 -24.92 -9.83
CA GLN A 126 29.98 -24.07 -10.69
C GLN A 126 29.25 -23.00 -9.86
N ALA A 127 28.69 -23.38 -8.71
CA ALA A 127 28.01 -22.44 -7.82
C ALA A 127 28.95 -21.36 -7.22
N GLU A 128 30.20 -21.71 -6.93
CA GLU A 128 31.21 -20.74 -6.48
C GLU A 128 31.62 -19.77 -7.60
N ALA A 129 31.78 -20.27 -8.83
CA ALA A 129 32.07 -19.44 -10.00
C ALA A 129 30.93 -18.46 -10.31
N GLU A 130 29.67 -18.93 -10.25
CA GLU A 130 28.49 -18.10 -10.45
C GLU A 130 28.36 -17.03 -9.35
N LYS A 131 28.58 -17.39 -8.09
CA LYS A 131 28.56 -16.41 -6.99
C LYS A 131 29.66 -15.35 -7.13
N ALA A 132 30.86 -15.75 -7.53
CA ALA A 132 31.96 -14.81 -7.75
C ALA A 132 31.64 -13.85 -8.91
N ALA A 133 31.03 -14.34 -9.99
CA ALA A 133 30.57 -13.52 -11.11
C ALA A 133 29.42 -12.57 -10.71
N GLU A 134 28.44 -13.04 -9.92
CA GLU A 134 27.35 -12.22 -9.41
C GLU A 134 27.86 -11.12 -8.46
N GLU A 135 28.82 -11.45 -7.59
CA GLU A 135 29.44 -10.47 -6.70
C GLU A 135 30.25 -9.42 -7.48
N ALA A 136 31.00 -9.83 -8.51
CA ALA A 136 31.72 -8.90 -9.38
C ALA A 136 30.75 -7.97 -10.11
N ALA A 137 29.70 -8.52 -10.73
CA ALA A 137 28.66 -7.75 -11.39
C ALA A 137 27.92 -6.80 -10.41
N ARG A 138 27.67 -7.23 -9.16
CA ARG A 138 27.05 -6.38 -8.13
C ARG A 138 27.98 -5.25 -7.65
N ARG A 139 29.30 -5.50 -7.63
CA ARG A 139 30.30 -4.45 -7.32
C ARG A 139 30.40 -3.44 -8.46
N GLU A 140 30.37 -3.90 -9.71
CA GLU A 140 30.37 -3.05 -10.91
C GLU A 140 29.08 -2.25 -11.07
N ALA A 141 27.92 -2.84 -10.75
CA ALA A 141 26.63 -2.18 -10.80
C ALA A 141 26.42 -1.10 -9.72
N GLY A 142 27.31 -1.04 -8.71
CA GLY A 142 27.19 -0.12 -7.59
C GLY A 142 26.03 -0.48 -6.65
N ARG A 143 26.20 -0.22 -5.34
CA ARG A 143 25.12 -0.40 -4.36
C ARG A 143 24.03 0.63 -4.71
N PRO A 144 22.76 0.26 -4.94
CA PRO A 144 21.73 1.27 -5.19
C PRO A 144 21.64 2.19 -3.97
N LEU A 145 21.98 3.45 -4.19
CA LEU A 145 21.88 4.49 -3.16
C LEU A 145 20.39 4.64 -2.81
N PRO A 146 20.02 4.68 -1.52
CA PRO A 146 18.63 4.81 -1.14
C PRO A 146 18.06 6.14 -1.67
N ASN A 147 16.96 6.02 -2.43
CA ASN A 147 16.07 7.07 -2.95
C ASN A 147 16.72 8.39 -3.40
N GLY A 148 16.89 8.52 -4.72
CA GLY A 148 17.01 9.82 -5.40
C GLY A 148 18.42 10.35 -5.61
N VAL A 149 19.45 9.59 -5.24
CA VAL A 149 20.85 10.01 -5.43
C VAL A 149 21.49 9.17 -6.54
N THR A 150 21.87 9.81 -7.64
CA THR A 150 22.36 9.15 -8.86
C THR A 150 23.89 9.03 -8.92
N SER A 151 24.63 9.60 -7.97
CA SER A 151 26.08 9.42 -7.83
C SER A 151 26.57 9.62 -6.38
N VAL A 152 27.72 9.04 -6.05
CA VAL A 152 28.37 9.18 -4.72
C VAL A 152 28.68 10.65 -4.40
N GLU A 153 29.03 11.44 -5.43
CA GLU A 153 29.27 12.90 -5.31
C GLU A 153 28.02 13.67 -4.86
N GLN A 154 26.83 13.27 -5.29
CA GLN A 154 25.57 13.90 -4.86
C GLN A 154 25.22 13.57 -3.40
N ALA A 155 25.61 12.38 -2.92
CA ALA A 155 25.43 12.00 -1.52
C ALA A 155 26.36 12.80 -0.60
N GLU A 156 27.61 12.98 -1.01
CA GLU A 156 28.61 13.77 -0.26
C GLU A 156 28.27 15.28 -0.26
N ALA A 157 27.73 15.80 -1.37
CA ALA A 157 27.26 17.18 -1.45
C ALA A 157 26.06 17.44 -0.51
N ALA A 158 25.08 16.54 -0.45
CA ALA A 158 23.93 16.65 0.44
C ALA A 158 24.32 16.55 1.93
N GLN A 159 25.35 15.75 2.26
CA GLN A 159 25.88 15.67 3.63
C GLN A 159 26.62 16.95 4.06
N ASN A 160 27.33 17.61 3.13
CA ASN A 160 27.99 18.89 3.41
C ASN A 160 27.01 20.06 3.53
N GLU A 161 25.87 20.03 2.83
CA GLU A 161 24.82 21.03 2.96
C GLU A 161 23.97 20.86 4.23
N ALA A 162 23.73 19.62 4.68
CA ALA A 162 23.01 19.34 5.93
C ALA A 162 23.85 19.61 7.19
N GLY A 163 25.16 19.82 7.05
CA GLY A 163 26.11 20.10 8.14
C GLY A 163 26.43 21.57 8.38
N ARG A 164 25.71 22.51 7.74
CA ARG A 164 25.83 23.97 7.97
C ARG A 164 24.70 24.53 8.82
#